data_AF-H6BMB1-F1
#
_entry.id   AF-H6BMB1-F1
#
_cell.length_a   1.000
_cell.length_b   1.000
_cell.length_c   1.000
_cell.angle_alpha   90.00
_cell.angle_beta   90.00
_cell.angle_gamma   90.00
#
_symmetry.space_group_name_H-M   'P 1'
#
loop_
_entity.id
_entity.type
_entity.pdbx_description
1 polymer ?
#
loop_
_entity_poly.entity_id
_entity_poly.type
_entity_poly.pdbx_seq_one_letter_code
_entity_poly.pdbx_strand_id
1 'polypeptide(L)'
;MAGQTSKDDSASRIRATALRHALDIQEKKKLQTRITDLVIEAFDLPSSPDADPARPRPSDVALFKECLGLFQASDLDDLIYERNVDNRCGYALCPKPNQKLAHDAKKVWNGKGGKDFALVDKAELERWCSKACRDRTTFVRAQLGTEPAWLRDVKQVDIKLLEEFSPDSLSESFQVSILPTTSCDIHPFENGVPCPSCIRY
;
A
#
# COMPACT_ATOMS: atom_id res chain seq x y z
N MET A 1 1.23 19.11 56.42
CA MET A 1 2.18 19.33 55.30
C MET A 1 2.36 18.13 54.37
N ALA A 2 2.06 16.87 54.76
CA ALA A 2 2.27 15.69 53.91
C ALA A 2 1.30 15.53 52.70
N GLY A 3 0.18 16.26 52.66
CA GLY A 3 -0.84 16.11 51.59
C GLY A 3 -0.65 17.02 50.36
N GLN A 4 0.29 17.97 50.40
CA GLN A 4 0.54 18.88 49.26
C GLN A 4 1.51 18.26 48.25
N THR A 5 2.55 17.57 48.73
CA THR A 5 3.55 16.91 47.87
C THR A 5 2.97 15.77 47.03
N SER A 6 1.99 15.03 47.53
CA SER A 6 1.32 13.95 46.78
C SER A 6 0.41 14.47 45.66
N LYS A 7 -0.19 15.66 45.86
CA LYS A 7 -1.03 16.32 44.86
C LYS A 7 -0.18 16.90 43.72
N ASP A 8 0.98 17.47 44.05
CA ASP A 8 1.90 18.04 43.06
C ASP A 8 2.57 16.94 42.21
N ASP A 9 2.92 15.79 42.79
CA ASP A 9 3.42 14.63 42.05
C ASP A 9 2.37 14.07 41.07
N SER A 10 1.11 13.96 41.51
CA SER A 10 -0.01 13.57 40.65
C SER A 10 -0.21 14.54 39.48
N ALA A 11 -0.22 15.85 39.75
CA ALA A 11 -0.35 16.87 38.72
C ALA A 11 0.81 16.84 37.70
N SER A 12 2.04 16.62 38.17
CA SER A 12 3.22 16.45 37.32
C SER A 12 3.10 15.24 36.39
N ARG A 13 2.67 14.09 36.91
CA ARG A 13 2.45 12.86 36.12
C ARG A 13 1.34 13.00 35.07
N ILE A 14 0.25 13.68 35.42
CA ILE A 14 -0.85 13.99 34.49
C ILE A 14 -0.32 14.89 33.37
N ARG A 15 0.43 15.95 33.70
CA ARG A 15 1.03 16.85 32.71
C ARG A 15 1.99 16.11 31.78
N ALA A 16 2.89 15.29 32.32
CA ALA A 16 3.84 14.53 31.51
C ALA A 16 3.11 13.58 30.54
N THR A 17 2.03 12.95 30.99
CA THR A 17 1.18 12.10 30.16
C THR A 17 0.48 12.90 29.06
N ALA A 18 -0.12 14.03 29.40
CA ALA A 18 -0.78 14.90 28.43
C ALA A 18 0.20 15.42 27.35
N LEU A 19 1.42 15.80 27.75
CA LEU A 19 2.45 16.25 26.82
C LEU A 19 2.88 15.14 25.87
N ARG A 20 3.10 13.92 26.37
CA ARG A 20 3.42 12.76 25.53
C ARG A 20 2.34 12.51 24.47
N HIS A 21 1.07 12.46 24.89
CA HIS A 21 -0.04 12.29 23.94
C HIS A 21 -0.16 13.45 22.94
N ALA A 22 0.08 14.69 23.37
CA ALA A 22 0.06 15.83 22.48
C ALA A 22 1.15 15.73 21.39
N LEU A 23 2.35 15.29 21.75
CA LEU A 23 3.44 15.05 20.80
C LEU A 23 3.10 13.92 19.82
N ASP A 24 2.61 12.78 20.32
CA ASP A 24 2.19 11.65 19.46
C ASP A 24 1.12 12.10 18.43
N ILE A 25 0.15 12.90 18.86
CA ILE A 25 -0.90 13.45 17.97
C ILE A 25 -0.29 14.40 16.95
N GLN A 26 0.65 15.25 17.37
CA GLN A 26 1.29 16.21 16.48
C GLN A 26 2.10 15.50 15.39
N GLU A 27 2.83 14.44 15.74
CA GLU A 27 3.58 13.63 14.79
C GLU A 27 2.66 12.94 13.78
N LYS A 28 1.55 12.36 14.24
CA LYS A 28 0.53 11.77 13.35
C LYS A 28 -0.02 12.78 12.36
N LYS A 29 -0.35 14.00 12.82
CA LYS A 29 -0.84 15.08 11.96
C LYS A 29 0.18 15.49 10.91
N LYS A 30 1.46 15.64 11.30
CA LYS A 30 2.54 15.95 10.36
C LYS A 30 2.64 14.91 9.25
N LEU A 31 2.53 13.62 9.60
CA LEU A 31 2.57 12.55 8.62
C LEU A 31 1.34 12.54 7.71
N GLN A 32 0.15 12.78 8.27
CA GLN A 32 -1.08 12.92 7.48
C GLN A 32 -0.97 14.06 6.46
N THR A 33 -0.45 15.23 6.87
CA THR A 33 -0.18 16.34 5.93
C THR A 33 0.74 15.90 4.80
N ARG A 34 1.84 15.19 5.11
CA ARG A 34 2.75 14.69 4.07
C ARG A 34 2.06 13.72 3.11
N ILE A 35 1.20 12.83 3.59
CA ILE A 35 0.44 11.91 2.71
C ILE A 35 -0.48 12.70 1.79
N THR A 36 -1.16 13.73 2.29
CA THR A 36 -1.98 14.62 1.46
C THR A 36 -1.15 15.31 0.38
N ASP A 37 0.03 15.82 0.72
CA ASP A 37 0.94 16.43 -0.27
C ASP A 37 1.34 15.41 -1.36
N LEU A 38 1.61 14.15 -0.98
CA LEU A 38 1.92 13.08 -1.94
C LEU A 38 0.74 12.72 -2.84
N VAL A 39 -0.51 12.80 -2.35
CA VAL A 39 -1.70 12.65 -3.20
C VAL A 39 -1.77 13.75 -4.25
N ILE A 40 -1.44 14.99 -3.88
CA ILE A 40 -1.37 16.13 -4.80
C ILE A 40 -0.25 15.92 -5.83
N GLU A 41 0.94 15.52 -5.39
CA GLU A 41 2.07 15.22 -6.29
C GLU A 41 1.71 14.10 -7.29
N ALA A 42 1.05 13.03 -6.84
CA ALA A 42 0.60 11.94 -7.71
C ALA A 42 -0.59 12.33 -8.61
N PHE A 43 -1.40 13.31 -8.22
CA PHE A 43 -2.52 13.81 -9.00
C PHE A 43 -2.05 14.46 -10.30
N ASP A 44 -0.89 15.14 -10.30
CA ASP A 44 -0.35 15.81 -11.49
C ASP A 44 0.30 14.85 -12.51
N LEU A 45 0.42 13.57 -12.17
CA LEU A 45 0.91 12.56 -13.10
C LEU A 45 -0.14 12.19 -14.19
N PRO A 46 0.30 11.71 -15.37
CA PRO A 46 1.68 11.73 -15.85
C PRO A 46 2.11 13.13 -16.29
N SER A 47 3.41 13.42 -16.32
CA SER A 47 3.92 14.75 -16.70
C SER A 47 3.75 15.08 -18.19
N SER A 48 3.28 14.14 -19.01
CA SER A 48 3.10 14.29 -20.46
C SER A 48 1.71 13.80 -20.88
N PRO A 49 0.96 14.58 -21.70
CA PRO A 49 -0.38 14.21 -22.14
C PRO A 49 -0.40 12.99 -23.08
N ASP A 50 0.72 12.71 -23.76
CA ASP A 50 0.87 11.57 -24.68
C ASP A 50 1.54 10.35 -24.02
N ALA A 51 1.63 10.31 -22.68
CA ALA A 51 2.24 9.17 -21.98
C ALA A 51 1.47 7.86 -22.23
N ASP A 52 2.20 6.78 -22.51
CA ASP A 52 1.64 5.44 -22.60
C ASP A 52 1.43 4.88 -21.18
N PRO A 53 0.18 4.57 -20.76
CA PRO A 53 -0.07 3.98 -19.45
C PRO A 53 0.59 2.61 -19.23
N ALA A 54 0.89 1.87 -20.30
CA ALA A 54 1.58 0.58 -20.22
C ALA A 54 3.10 0.73 -20.15
N ARG A 55 3.63 1.87 -20.62
CA ARG A 55 5.06 2.18 -20.67
C ARG A 55 5.30 3.64 -20.26
N PRO A 56 4.98 3.97 -18.99
CA PRO A 56 5.14 5.32 -18.46
C PRO A 56 6.62 5.74 -18.42
N ARG A 57 6.85 7.05 -18.32
CA ARG A 57 8.21 7.59 -18.20
C ARG A 57 8.86 7.13 -16.88
N PRO A 58 10.17 6.81 -16.87
CA PRO A 58 10.84 6.38 -15.65
C PRO A 58 10.77 7.39 -14.49
N SER A 59 10.77 8.69 -14.79
CA SER A 59 10.58 9.77 -13.81
C SER A 59 9.22 9.68 -13.11
N ASP A 60 8.16 9.51 -13.89
CA ASP A 60 6.78 9.47 -13.42
C ASP A 60 6.54 8.19 -12.61
N VAL A 61 7.16 7.08 -13.02
CA VAL A 61 7.16 5.82 -12.25
C VAL A 61 7.87 5.99 -10.92
N ALA A 62 9.05 6.61 -10.91
CA ALA A 62 9.81 6.84 -9.69
C ALA A 62 9.03 7.70 -8.69
N LEU A 63 8.46 8.82 -9.15
CA LEU A 63 7.63 9.69 -8.34
C LEU A 63 6.39 8.95 -7.82
N PHE A 64 5.68 8.22 -8.70
CA PHE A 64 4.50 7.49 -8.28
C PHE A 64 4.82 6.44 -7.21
N LYS A 65 5.92 5.69 -7.35
CA LYS A 65 6.37 4.72 -6.35
C LYS A 65 6.78 5.38 -5.04
N GLU A 66 7.41 6.56 -5.09
CA GLU A 66 7.72 7.35 -3.90
C GLU A 66 6.43 7.74 -3.16
N CYS A 67 5.43 8.28 -3.86
CA CYS A 67 4.14 8.63 -3.26
C CYS A 67 3.48 7.42 -2.59
N LEU A 68 3.44 6.30 -3.31
CA LEU A 68 2.80 5.06 -2.83
C LEU A 68 3.48 4.47 -1.58
N GLY A 69 4.74 4.83 -1.30
CA GLY A 69 5.47 4.34 -0.12
C GLY A 69 4.78 4.67 1.21
N LEU A 70 4.05 5.79 1.28
CA LEU A 70 3.28 6.18 2.47
C LEU A 70 1.78 5.92 2.34
N PHE A 71 1.27 5.61 1.16
CA PHE A 71 -0.16 5.44 0.94
C PHE A 71 -0.72 4.21 1.67
N GLN A 72 -1.94 4.37 2.15
CA GLN A 72 -2.91 3.30 2.36
C GLN A 72 -3.76 3.11 1.11
N ALA A 73 -4.52 2.02 1.08
CA ALA A 73 -5.50 1.78 0.03
C ALA A 73 -6.56 2.90 -0.06
N SER A 74 -6.87 3.58 1.04
CA SER A 74 -7.77 4.76 1.06
C SER A 74 -7.14 5.96 0.37
N ASP A 75 -5.86 6.25 0.60
CA ASP A 75 -5.20 7.41 -0.02
C ASP A 75 -5.13 7.23 -1.55
N LEU A 76 -4.95 5.99 -2.02
CA LEU A 76 -5.07 5.66 -3.44
C LEU A 76 -6.51 5.82 -3.96
N ASP A 77 -7.53 5.50 -3.18
CA ASP A 77 -8.93 5.76 -3.55
C ASP A 77 -9.23 7.26 -3.64
N ASP A 78 -8.69 8.06 -2.73
CA ASP A 78 -8.82 9.51 -2.73
C ASP A 78 -8.15 10.09 -3.98
N LEU A 79 -6.93 9.64 -4.33
CA LEU A 79 -6.29 10.00 -5.60
C LEU A 79 -7.15 9.64 -6.83
N ILE A 80 -7.72 8.43 -6.87
CA ILE A 80 -8.62 8.01 -7.96
C ILE A 80 -9.83 8.93 -8.04
N TYR A 81 -10.44 9.25 -6.89
CA TYR A 81 -11.60 10.11 -6.78
C TYR A 81 -11.30 11.52 -7.31
N GLU A 82 -10.25 12.17 -6.82
CA GLU A 82 -9.86 13.52 -7.24
C GLU A 82 -9.60 13.57 -8.76
N ARG A 83 -8.89 12.58 -9.30
CA ARG A 83 -8.66 12.49 -10.75
C ARG A 83 -9.96 12.33 -11.54
N ASN A 84 -10.92 11.56 -11.04
CA ASN A 84 -12.21 11.37 -11.72
C ASN A 84 -13.09 12.62 -11.67
N VAL A 85 -13.02 13.42 -10.59
CA VAL A 85 -13.64 14.75 -10.49
C VAL A 85 -13.10 15.65 -11.61
N ASP A 86 -11.80 15.57 -11.90
CA ASP A 86 -11.13 16.26 -13.01
C ASP A 86 -11.27 15.55 -14.39
N ASN A 87 -12.20 14.60 -14.51
CA ASN A 87 -12.44 13.82 -15.74
C ASN A 87 -11.22 13.05 -16.28
N ARG A 88 -10.26 12.71 -15.42
CA ARG A 88 -9.10 11.88 -15.75
C ARG A 88 -9.31 10.44 -15.32
N CYS A 89 -8.64 9.51 -16.01
CA CYS A 89 -8.60 8.11 -15.62
C CYS A 89 -8.01 7.97 -14.21
N GLY A 90 -8.59 7.09 -13.39
CA GLY A 90 -8.14 6.85 -12.02
C GLY A 90 -6.73 6.26 -11.90
N TYR A 91 -6.17 5.70 -12.98
CA TYR A 91 -4.78 5.25 -12.98
C TYR A 91 -3.87 6.47 -13.11
N ALA A 92 -3.05 6.74 -12.08
CA ALA A 92 -2.24 7.95 -11.97
C ALA A 92 -1.32 8.18 -13.18
N LEU A 93 -0.77 7.11 -13.77
CA LEU A 93 0.13 7.20 -14.92
C LEU A 93 -0.60 7.26 -16.28
N CYS A 94 -1.93 7.34 -16.28
CA CYS A 94 -2.73 7.45 -17.50
C CYS A 94 -3.16 8.89 -17.75
N PRO A 95 -2.82 9.50 -18.90
CA PRO A 95 -3.26 10.86 -19.23
C PRO A 95 -4.69 10.92 -19.79
N LYS A 96 -5.28 9.76 -20.13
CA LYS A 96 -6.57 9.69 -20.81
C LYS A 96 -7.73 10.06 -19.88
N PRO A 97 -8.84 10.60 -20.41
CA PRO A 97 -10.04 10.81 -19.63
C PRO A 97 -10.66 9.48 -19.18
N ASN A 98 -11.42 9.51 -18.08
CA ASN A 98 -12.24 8.37 -17.70
C ASN A 98 -13.45 8.21 -18.65
N GLN A 99 -13.92 6.97 -18.82
CA GLN A 99 -15.09 6.73 -19.67
C GLN A 99 -16.37 7.28 -19.02
N LYS A 100 -17.29 7.79 -19.84
CA LYS A 100 -18.62 8.21 -19.42
C LYS A 100 -19.65 7.34 -20.15
N LEU A 101 -20.39 6.54 -19.40
CA LEU A 101 -21.40 5.66 -19.95
C LEU A 101 -22.71 6.44 -20.12
N ALA A 102 -23.29 6.40 -21.32
CA ALA A 102 -24.46 7.19 -21.70
C ALA A 102 -25.75 6.80 -20.95
N HIS A 103 -25.80 5.62 -20.32
CA HIS A 103 -26.99 5.12 -19.66
C HIS A 103 -27.09 5.63 -18.21
N ASP A 104 -28.27 6.12 -17.80
CA ASP A 104 -28.53 6.58 -16.42
C ASP A 104 -28.71 5.44 -15.40
N ALA A 105 -28.64 4.18 -15.85
CA ALA A 105 -28.75 3.03 -14.97
C ALA A 105 -27.55 2.94 -14.03
N LYS A 106 -27.81 2.73 -12.73
CA LYS A 106 -26.76 2.55 -11.70
C LYS A 106 -25.94 1.27 -11.90
N LYS A 107 -26.57 0.24 -12.46
CA LYS A 107 -25.94 -1.05 -12.79
C LYS A 107 -25.89 -1.20 -14.31
N VAL A 108 -24.74 -1.58 -14.83
CA VAL A 108 -24.50 -1.79 -16.26
C VAL A 108 -24.00 -3.21 -16.46
N TRP A 109 -24.42 -3.82 -17.56
CA TRP A 109 -23.91 -5.12 -17.97
C TRP A 109 -22.43 -5.03 -18.33
N ASN A 110 -21.62 -5.96 -17.81
CA ASN A 110 -20.17 -6.04 -18.09
C ASN A 110 -19.80 -6.42 -19.54
N GLY A 111 -20.77 -6.51 -20.46
CA GLY A 111 -20.55 -6.87 -21.87
C GLY A 111 -20.19 -8.34 -22.11
N LYS A 112 -20.26 -9.20 -21.09
CA LYS A 112 -19.97 -10.64 -21.19
C LYS A 112 -21.22 -11.49 -20.97
N GLY A 113 -21.42 -12.50 -21.81
CA GLY A 113 -22.53 -13.45 -21.69
C GLY A 113 -22.18 -14.71 -20.88
N GLY A 114 -23.20 -15.54 -20.64
CA GLY A 114 -23.01 -16.87 -20.04
C GLY A 114 -22.58 -16.82 -18.57
N LYS A 115 -21.59 -17.65 -18.21
CA LYS A 115 -21.10 -17.78 -16.82
C LYS A 115 -20.40 -16.52 -16.31
N ASP A 116 -19.90 -15.67 -17.22
CA ASP A 116 -19.21 -14.42 -16.89
C ASP A 116 -20.16 -13.22 -16.86
N PHE A 117 -21.48 -13.45 -16.97
CA PHE A 117 -22.47 -12.39 -16.87
C PHE A 117 -22.43 -11.75 -15.48
N ALA A 118 -22.19 -10.44 -15.44
CA ALA A 118 -22.29 -9.66 -14.22
C ALA A 118 -22.89 -8.27 -14.47
N LEU A 119 -23.72 -7.83 -13.53
CA LEU A 119 -24.13 -6.44 -13.38
C LEU A 119 -23.12 -5.72 -12.49
N VAL A 120 -22.40 -4.77 -13.06
CA VAL A 120 -21.37 -3.99 -12.38
C VAL A 120 -21.90 -2.58 -12.11
N ASP A 121 -21.44 -1.94 -11.04
CA ASP A 121 -21.78 -0.54 -10.80
C ASP A 121 -21.19 0.35 -11.90
N LYS A 122 -22.05 1.20 -12.48
CA LYS A 122 -21.66 2.21 -13.46
C LYS A 122 -20.49 3.04 -12.93
N ALA A 123 -20.61 3.48 -11.68
CA ALA A 123 -19.60 4.27 -10.99
C ALA A 123 -18.25 3.56 -10.84
N GLU A 124 -18.17 2.23 -10.88
CA GLU A 124 -16.88 1.52 -10.86
C GLU A 124 -16.22 1.52 -12.23
N LEU A 125 -17.01 1.36 -13.30
CA LEU A 125 -16.52 1.37 -14.67
C LEU A 125 -16.05 2.77 -15.08
N GLU A 126 -16.82 3.80 -14.72
CA GLU A 126 -16.53 5.20 -15.04
C GLU A 126 -15.32 5.78 -14.32
N ARG A 127 -14.63 5.01 -13.47
CA ARG A 127 -13.34 5.45 -12.89
C ARG A 127 -12.18 5.36 -13.88
N TRP A 128 -12.34 4.58 -14.95
CA TRP A 128 -11.22 4.17 -15.80
C TRP A 128 -11.47 4.49 -17.27
N CYS A 129 -10.39 4.68 -18.04
CA CYS A 129 -10.47 4.74 -19.50
C CYS A 129 -10.56 3.35 -20.15
N SER A 130 -10.13 2.31 -19.42
CA SER A 130 -10.07 0.93 -19.92
C SER A 130 -9.96 -0.08 -18.78
N LYS A 131 -10.28 -1.35 -19.05
CA LYS A 131 -10.07 -2.46 -18.11
C LYS A 131 -8.60 -2.59 -17.70
N ALA A 132 -7.66 -2.39 -18.63
CA ALA A 132 -6.23 -2.50 -18.34
C ALA A 132 -5.77 -1.47 -17.29
N CYS A 133 -6.26 -0.22 -17.34
CA CYS A 133 -5.95 0.77 -16.31
C CYS A 133 -6.56 0.43 -14.94
N ARG A 134 -7.76 -0.18 -14.93
CA ARG A 134 -8.34 -0.72 -13.70
C ARG A 134 -7.43 -1.79 -13.12
N ASP A 135 -7.06 -2.78 -13.93
CA ASP A 135 -6.25 -3.92 -13.49
C ASP A 135 -4.86 -3.47 -12.98
N ARG A 136 -4.20 -2.51 -13.65
CA ARG A 136 -2.95 -1.89 -13.16
C ARG A 136 -3.11 -1.25 -11.79
N THR A 137 -4.19 -0.50 -11.61
CA THR A 137 -4.44 0.19 -10.34
C THR A 137 -4.81 -0.79 -9.24
N THR A 138 -5.60 -1.83 -9.55
CA THR A 138 -5.89 -2.92 -8.62
C THR A 138 -4.63 -3.67 -8.21
N PHE A 139 -3.69 -3.90 -9.13
CA PHE A 139 -2.40 -4.53 -8.84
C PHE A 139 -1.56 -3.68 -7.87
N VAL A 140 -1.50 -2.37 -8.09
CA VAL A 140 -0.82 -1.43 -7.17
C VAL A 140 -1.52 -1.43 -5.80
N ARG A 141 -2.84 -1.32 -5.78
CA ARG A 141 -3.65 -1.30 -4.55
C ARG A 141 -3.40 -2.52 -3.66
N ALA A 142 -3.28 -3.70 -4.26
CA ALA A 142 -3.07 -4.95 -3.54
C ALA A 142 -1.71 -5.03 -2.80
N GLN A 143 -0.75 -4.18 -3.17
CA GLN A 143 0.58 -4.11 -2.55
C GLN A 143 0.66 -3.08 -1.41
N LEU A 144 -0.37 -2.24 -1.23
CA LEU A 144 -0.35 -1.18 -0.21
C LEU A 144 -0.61 -1.74 1.18
N GLY A 145 0.10 -1.17 2.17
CA GLY A 145 -0.05 -1.56 3.57
C GLY A 145 -1.44 -1.23 4.13
N THR A 146 -1.98 -2.13 4.94
CA THR A 146 -3.25 -1.94 5.64
C THR A 146 -3.11 -1.03 6.86
N GLU A 147 -1.96 -1.10 7.53
CA GLU A 147 -1.65 -0.27 8.70
C GLU A 147 -1.40 1.19 8.31
N PRO A 148 -1.76 2.15 9.19
CA PRO A 148 -1.47 3.56 8.96
C PRO A 148 0.04 3.82 8.96
N ALA A 149 0.48 4.80 8.18
CA ALA A 149 1.89 5.06 7.94
C ALA A 149 2.71 5.26 9.23
N TRP A 150 2.14 5.85 10.29
CA TRP A 150 2.82 6.08 11.58
C TRP A 150 3.05 4.80 12.40
N LEU A 151 2.44 3.67 12.04
CA LEU A 151 2.68 2.35 12.66
C LEU A 151 3.59 1.46 11.81
N ARG A 152 3.98 1.89 10.61
CA ARG A 152 4.82 1.08 9.70
C ARG A 152 6.28 1.18 10.12
N ASP A 153 6.97 0.05 10.07
CA ASP A 153 8.43 0.06 10.05
C ASP A 153 8.91 0.81 8.80
N VAL A 154 10.02 1.55 8.92
CA VAL A 154 10.61 2.39 7.84
C VAL A 154 11.19 1.53 6.68
N LYS A 155 10.77 0.28 6.53
CA LYS A 155 11.17 -0.56 5.41
C LYS A 155 10.47 -0.07 4.16
N GLN A 156 11.27 0.30 3.17
CA GLN A 156 10.79 0.72 1.87
C GLN A 156 10.06 -0.46 1.22
N VAL A 157 8.75 -0.30 0.97
CA VAL A 157 7.96 -1.28 0.23
C VAL A 157 8.37 -1.19 -1.24
N ASP A 158 8.90 -2.28 -1.80
CA ASP A 158 9.24 -2.37 -3.21
C ASP A 158 7.97 -2.59 -4.04
N ILE A 159 7.28 -1.50 -4.35
CA ILE A 159 6.04 -1.53 -5.12
C ILE A 159 6.36 -1.76 -6.60
N LYS A 160 5.73 -2.78 -7.18
CA LYS A 160 5.85 -3.12 -8.61
C LYS A 160 4.65 -2.62 -9.40
N LEU A 161 4.90 -2.23 -10.64
CA LEU A 161 3.84 -2.02 -11.63
C LEU A 161 3.49 -3.33 -12.33
N LEU A 162 2.28 -3.41 -12.90
CA LEU A 162 1.78 -4.64 -13.51
C LEU A 162 2.70 -5.15 -14.64
N GLU A 163 3.23 -4.26 -15.46
CA GLU A 163 4.15 -4.60 -16.56
C GLU A 163 5.55 -5.00 -16.10
N GLU A 164 5.97 -4.61 -14.89
CA GLU A 164 7.24 -5.04 -14.30
C GLU A 164 7.15 -6.46 -13.74
N PHE A 165 5.93 -6.95 -13.53
CA PHE A 165 5.69 -8.28 -13.01
C PHE A 165 5.90 -9.33 -14.10
N SER A 166 7.05 -10.00 -14.03
CA SER A 166 7.34 -11.21 -14.81
C SER A 166 6.95 -12.43 -13.98
N PRO A 167 6.26 -13.44 -14.58
CA PRO A 167 5.84 -14.64 -13.86
C PRO A 167 7.03 -15.46 -13.34
N ASP A 168 8.23 -15.26 -13.88
CA ASP A 168 9.45 -15.89 -13.38
C ASP A 168 9.82 -15.42 -11.96
N SER A 169 9.46 -14.20 -11.56
CA SER A 169 9.71 -13.65 -10.21
C SER A 169 8.81 -14.23 -9.10
N LEU A 170 7.73 -14.95 -9.47
CA LEU A 170 6.89 -15.68 -8.52
C LEU A 170 7.63 -16.84 -7.85
N SER A 171 8.63 -17.39 -8.55
CA SER A 171 9.44 -18.51 -8.04
C SER A 171 10.35 -18.08 -6.88
N GLU A 172 10.89 -16.85 -6.93
CA GLU A 172 11.81 -16.33 -5.91
C GLU A 172 11.08 -15.89 -4.63
N SER A 173 9.88 -15.30 -4.77
CA SER A 173 9.08 -14.83 -3.63
C SER A 173 8.40 -15.97 -2.85
N PHE A 174 8.08 -17.08 -3.51
CA PHE A 174 7.60 -18.29 -2.82
C PHE A 174 8.71 -19.02 -2.04
N GLN A 175 9.96 -18.94 -2.49
CA GLN A 175 11.08 -19.61 -1.82
C GLN A 175 11.49 -18.95 -0.49
N VAL A 176 11.27 -17.64 -0.33
CA VAL A 176 11.58 -16.92 0.92
C VAL A 176 10.64 -17.35 2.09
N SER A 177 9.51 -17.99 1.79
CA SER A 177 8.60 -18.52 2.82
C SER A 177 8.94 -19.94 3.29
N ILE A 178 9.86 -20.63 2.61
CA ILE A 178 10.30 -21.98 2.98
C ILE A 178 11.73 -21.87 3.50
N LEU A 179 11.87 -21.33 4.71
CA LEU A 179 13.04 -21.67 5.51
C LEU A 179 13.03 -23.20 5.67
N PRO A 180 14.11 -23.93 5.32
CA PRO A 180 14.27 -25.26 5.86
C PRO A 180 14.48 -25.08 7.36
N THR A 181 13.43 -25.32 8.15
CA THR A 181 13.64 -25.76 9.53
C THR A 181 14.55 -26.97 9.43
N THR A 182 15.82 -26.78 9.79
CA THR A 182 16.74 -27.88 10.02
C THR A 182 16.13 -28.72 11.14
N SER A 183 15.35 -29.73 10.75
CA SER A 183 15.01 -30.84 11.61
C SER A 183 16.33 -31.53 11.92
N CYS A 184 16.80 -31.41 13.15
CA CYS A 184 17.79 -32.30 13.68
C CYS A 184 17.14 -33.68 13.78
N ASP A 185 17.30 -34.51 12.74
CA ASP A 185 16.97 -35.92 12.84
C ASP A 185 17.97 -36.59 13.77
N ILE A 186 17.49 -36.84 14.98
CA ILE A 186 18.13 -37.63 16.02
C ILE A 186 18.22 -39.07 15.51
N HIS A 187 19.40 -39.48 15.04
CA HIS A 187 19.75 -40.89 15.01
C HIS A 187 20.42 -41.26 16.36
N PRO A 188 19.88 -42.22 17.11
CA PRO A 188 20.59 -42.76 18.25
C PRO A 188 21.63 -43.76 17.73
N PHE A 189 22.90 -43.49 18.04
CA PHE A 189 24.05 -44.41 17.93
C PHE A 189 24.52 -44.81 16.53
N GLU A 190 25.63 -44.22 16.10
CA GLU A 190 26.67 -44.96 15.39
C GLU A 190 28.06 -44.57 15.91
N ASN A 191 28.81 -45.58 16.37
CA ASN A 191 30.27 -45.57 16.51
C ASN A 191 30.91 -44.72 17.63
N GLY A 192 30.31 -44.68 18.83
CA GLY A 192 31.09 -44.56 20.08
C GLY A 192 31.97 -43.32 20.29
N VAL A 193 31.77 -42.23 19.54
CA VAL A 193 32.49 -40.96 19.75
C VAL A 193 31.48 -39.84 20.06
N PRO A 194 31.61 -39.11 21.19
CA PRO A 194 30.70 -38.00 21.51
C PRO A 194 30.93 -36.79 20.62
N CYS A 195 29.84 -36.17 20.17
CA CYS A 195 29.84 -34.92 19.42
C CYS A 195 30.29 -33.73 20.33
N PRO A 196 31.23 -32.87 19.90
CA PRO A 196 31.84 -31.85 20.77
C PRO A 196 30.94 -30.65 21.12
N SER A 197 29.66 -30.61 20.73
CA SER A 197 28.77 -29.47 20.98
C SER A 197 27.90 -29.57 22.24
N CYS A 198 28.07 -30.59 23.09
CA CYS A 198 27.23 -30.81 24.27
C CYS A 198 27.94 -30.61 25.63
N ILE A 199 29.00 -29.82 25.70
CA ILE A 199 29.56 -29.36 26.98
C ILE A 199 29.04 -27.95 27.27
N ARG A 200 28.02 -27.85 28.13
CA ARG A 200 27.72 -26.62 28.86
C ARG A 200 27.87 -26.91 30.35
N TYR A 201 28.69 -26.10 31.01
CA TYR A 201 28.79 -25.98 32.46
C TYR A 201 27.45 -25.52 33.05
#